data_AF-A0A7Y9PHG8-F1
#
_entry.id   AF-A0A7Y9PHG8-F1
#
_cell.length_a   1.000
_cell.length_b   1.000
_cell.length_c   1.000
_cell.angle_alpha   90.00
_cell.angle_beta   90.00
_cell.angle_gamma   90.00
#
_symmetry.space_group_name_H-M   'P 1'
#
loop_
_entity.id
_entity.type
_entity.pdbx_description
1 polymer ?
#
loop_
_entity_poly.entity_id
_entity_poly.type
_entity_poly.pdbx_seq_one_letter_code
_entity_poly.pdbx_strand_id
1 'polypeptide(L)'
;MRKSILSPAAVAALPSGDHWRDLVRIARVEMTSEDEAFPIEHALGKLLTTGWRASSTGPQLLRLHFDEPIAIRRIQLHFIERAAERSQEFALFSTDHEGATREVVRQQWTFNPQDTPDEIEDYTVELTGITLLELRIDPDRAHDATHSQSYASLTSLKIA
;
A
#
# COMPACT_ATOMS: atom_id res chain seq x y z
N MET A 1 -8.01 20.63 35.06
CA MET A 1 -7.96 19.52 34.08
C MET A 1 -8.15 20.12 32.69
N ARG A 2 -7.20 19.90 31.76
CA ARG A 2 -7.28 20.39 30.38
C ARG A 2 -7.73 19.23 29.48
N LYS A 3 -8.87 19.37 28.82
CA LYS A 3 -9.37 18.46 27.80
C LYS A 3 -9.34 19.19 26.46
N SER A 4 -8.82 18.54 25.43
CA SER A 4 -8.89 19.00 24.03
C SER A 4 -9.90 18.13 23.29
N ILE A 5 -10.83 18.78 22.61
CA ILE A 5 -11.82 18.15 21.72
C ILE A 5 -11.12 18.03 20.35
N LEU A 6 -10.99 16.81 19.83
CA LEU A 6 -10.61 16.59 18.44
C LEU A 6 -11.77 17.08 17.57
N SER A 7 -11.58 18.21 16.88
CA SER A 7 -12.49 18.63 15.82
C SER A 7 -12.16 17.84 14.54
N PRO A 8 -13.16 17.50 13.70
CA PRO A 8 -12.93 16.76 12.46
C PRO A 8 -11.94 17.50 11.58
N ALA A 9 -11.06 16.75 10.92
CA ALA A 9 -9.99 17.23 10.07
C ALA A 9 -10.38 18.50 9.30
N ALA A 10 -9.78 19.63 9.68
CA ALA A 10 -9.75 20.79 8.82
C ALA A 10 -8.96 20.35 7.58
N VAL A 11 -9.63 20.41 6.43
CA VAL A 11 -9.03 20.28 5.10
C VAL A 11 -7.90 21.29 5.02
N ALA A 12 -6.69 20.84 5.34
CA ALA A 12 -5.47 21.53 4.97
C ALA A 12 -5.45 21.47 3.45
N ALA A 13 -5.49 22.64 2.81
CA ALA A 13 -5.29 22.75 1.38
C ALA A 13 -4.05 21.93 0.99
N LEU A 14 -4.26 20.92 0.15
CA LEU A 14 -3.20 20.08 -0.39
C LEU A 14 -2.10 21.00 -0.96
N PRO A 15 -0.81 20.81 -0.61
CA PRO A 15 0.25 21.46 -1.33
C PRO A 15 0.09 21.18 -2.82
N SER A 16 -0.17 22.22 -3.59
CA SER A 16 -0.24 22.17 -5.04
C SER A 16 1.13 21.79 -5.58
N GLY A 17 1.26 20.50 -5.94
CA GLY A 17 2.45 19.90 -6.56
C GLY A 17 2.94 18.66 -5.82
N ASP A 18 2.11 17.63 -5.67
CA ASP A 18 2.60 16.33 -5.16
C ASP A 18 3.63 15.76 -6.14
N HIS A 19 4.92 15.86 -5.79
CA HIS A 19 6.04 15.21 -6.48
C HIS A 19 6.05 13.69 -6.20
N TRP A 20 4.94 13.01 -6.48
CA TRP A 20 4.90 11.55 -6.44
C TRP A 20 5.94 11.00 -7.42
N ARG A 21 6.77 10.07 -6.94
CA ARG A 21 7.80 9.41 -7.73
C ARG A 21 7.14 8.51 -8.78
N ASP A 22 7.79 8.40 -9.93
CA ASP A 22 7.39 7.49 -11.00
C ASP A 22 7.97 6.09 -10.71
N LEU A 23 7.26 5.31 -9.90
CA LEU A 23 7.76 4.03 -9.38
C LEU A 23 8.16 3.05 -10.48
N VAL A 24 7.43 3.04 -11.60
CA VAL A 24 7.72 2.20 -12.77
C VAL A 24 9.09 2.53 -13.39
N ARG A 25 9.59 3.76 -13.19
CA ARG A 25 10.86 4.22 -13.77
C ARG A 25 12.06 4.13 -12.83
N ILE A 26 11.84 3.90 -11.54
CA ILE A 26 12.90 3.95 -10.52
C ILE A 26 13.01 2.67 -9.69
N ALA A 27 12.13 1.69 -9.96
CA ALA A 27 12.10 0.46 -9.21
C ALA A 27 11.76 -0.73 -10.09
N ARG A 28 12.38 -1.87 -9.77
CA ARG A 28 11.96 -3.18 -10.20
C ARG A 28 10.99 -3.78 -9.19
N VAL A 29 9.91 -4.39 -9.67
CA VAL A 29 8.96 -5.09 -8.81
C VAL A 29 9.25 -6.59 -8.74
N GLU A 30 9.19 -7.14 -7.54
CA GLU A 30 9.01 -8.57 -7.30
C GLU A 30 7.69 -8.79 -6.57
N MET A 31 6.95 -9.82 -6.95
CA MET A 31 5.68 -10.15 -6.31
C MET A 31 5.43 -11.64 -6.27
N THR A 32 4.55 -12.07 -5.35
CA THR A 32 4.19 -13.48 -5.20
C THR A 32 3.41 -14.02 -6.39
N SER A 33 2.45 -13.24 -6.90
CA SER A 33 1.62 -13.60 -8.05
C SER A 33 0.99 -12.37 -8.68
N GLU A 34 0.52 -12.49 -9.91
CA GLU A 34 -0.13 -11.41 -10.66
C GLU A 34 -1.22 -11.98 -11.56
N ASP A 35 -2.37 -11.31 -11.60
CA ASP A 35 -3.41 -11.51 -12.59
C ASP A 35 -3.15 -10.62 -13.82
N GLU A 36 -3.06 -11.22 -15.00
CA GLU A 36 -2.77 -10.52 -16.27
C GLU A 36 -3.77 -9.39 -16.58
N ALA A 37 -5.01 -9.47 -16.06
CA ALA A 37 -6.01 -8.42 -16.25
C ALA A 37 -5.84 -7.23 -15.29
N PHE A 38 -5.05 -7.40 -14.22
CA PHE A 38 -4.81 -6.41 -13.17
C PHE A 38 -3.30 -6.33 -12.85
N PRO A 39 -2.48 -5.92 -13.83
CA PRO A 39 -1.03 -5.92 -13.70
C PRO A 39 -0.54 -4.81 -12.76
N ILE A 40 0.68 -4.95 -12.24
CA ILE A 40 1.21 -4.07 -11.21
C ILE A 40 1.35 -2.61 -11.66
N GLU A 41 1.59 -2.38 -12.94
CA GLU A 41 1.72 -1.04 -13.52
C GLU A 41 0.45 -0.22 -13.29
N HIS A 42 -0.70 -0.88 -13.17
CA HIS A 42 -1.95 -0.21 -12.84
C HIS A 42 -1.87 0.39 -11.43
N ALA A 43 -1.35 -0.32 -10.42
CA ALA A 43 -1.25 0.23 -9.05
C ALA A 43 -0.12 1.27 -8.85
N LEU A 44 0.92 1.25 -9.70
CA LEU A 44 2.09 2.13 -9.57
C LEU A 44 2.06 3.36 -10.51
N GLY A 45 1.10 3.39 -11.44
CA GLY A 45 0.93 4.44 -12.44
C GLY A 45 0.27 5.72 -11.93
N LYS A 46 0.26 6.75 -12.78
CA LYS A 46 -0.07 8.14 -12.38
C LYS A 46 -1.56 8.51 -12.45
N LEU A 47 -2.45 7.77 -13.14
CA LEU A 47 -3.89 8.06 -13.23
C LEU A 47 -4.72 6.83 -13.67
N LEU A 48 -6.04 6.88 -13.37
CA LEU A 48 -7.12 5.92 -13.75
C LEU A 48 -6.66 4.46 -13.89
N THR A 49 -6.86 3.71 -12.82
CA THR A 49 -6.29 2.39 -12.66
C THR A 49 -7.35 1.38 -12.23
N THR A 50 -7.24 0.15 -12.71
CA THR A 50 -7.98 -0.99 -12.17
C THR A 50 -7.33 -1.58 -10.92
N GLY A 51 -6.18 -1.04 -10.52
CA GLY A 51 -5.30 -1.60 -9.50
C GLY A 51 -4.59 -2.86 -9.96
N TRP A 52 -3.76 -3.36 -9.05
CA TRP A 52 -3.14 -4.67 -9.12
C TRP A 52 -4.01 -5.70 -8.39
N ARG A 53 -4.00 -6.95 -8.87
CA ARG A 53 -4.60 -8.11 -8.19
C ARG A 53 -3.69 -9.32 -8.30
N ALA A 54 -3.57 -10.08 -7.22
CA ALA A 54 -2.92 -11.38 -7.21
C ALA A 54 -3.70 -12.41 -8.07
N SER A 55 -2.99 -13.37 -8.66
CA SER A 55 -3.64 -14.47 -9.39
C SER A 55 -3.99 -15.68 -8.51
N SER A 56 -3.56 -15.68 -7.25
CA SER A 56 -3.97 -16.66 -6.23
C SER A 56 -4.53 -15.99 -4.98
N THR A 57 -5.38 -16.72 -4.25
CA THR A 57 -5.86 -16.29 -2.93
C THR A 57 -4.74 -16.41 -1.89
N GLY A 58 -4.89 -15.73 -0.76
CA GLY A 58 -3.93 -15.79 0.33
C GLY A 58 -3.09 -14.53 0.53
N PRO A 59 -2.24 -14.54 1.57
CA PRO A 59 -1.27 -13.49 1.79
C PRO A 59 -0.32 -13.34 0.60
N GLN A 60 -0.07 -12.11 0.19
CA GLN A 60 0.76 -11.78 -0.97
C GLN A 60 1.83 -10.77 -0.60
N LEU A 61 2.94 -10.85 -1.33
CA LEU A 61 4.08 -9.97 -1.19
C LEU A 61 4.25 -9.12 -2.46
N LEU A 62 4.59 -7.86 -2.25
CA LEU A 62 5.03 -6.93 -3.28
C LEU A 62 6.29 -6.21 -2.79
N ARG A 63 7.35 -6.23 -3.58
CA ARG A 63 8.64 -5.62 -3.28
C ARG A 63 9.03 -4.66 -4.38
N LEU A 64 9.30 -3.41 -4.00
CA LEU A 64 9.89 -2.39 -4.87
C LEU A 64 11.38 -2.30 -4.58
N HIS A 65 12.20 -2.83 -5.48
CA HIS A 65 13.65 -2.69 -5.44
C HIS A 65 14.04 -1.43 -6.20
N PHE A 66 14.49 -0.41 -5.48
CA PHE A 66 14.88 0.85 -6.11
C PHE A 66 16.23 0.73 -6.81
N ASP A 67 16.34 1.29 -8.00
CA ASP A 67 17.57 1.25 -8.82
C ASP A 67 18.73 1.97 -8.11
N GLU A 68 18.41 3.00 -7.32
CA GLU A 68 19.32 3.73 -6.45
C GLU A 68 18.67 3.93 -5.06
N PRO A 69 19.44 4.05 -3.97
CA PRO A 69 18.89 4.35 -2.65
C PRO A 69 18.14 5.69 -2.64
N ILE A 70 16.89 5.70 -2.20
CA ILE A 70 16.05 6.90 -2.18
C ILE A 70 15.70 7.34 -0.75
N ALA A 71 15.36 8.62 -0.60
CA ALA A 71 14.64 9.09 0.57
C ALA A 71 13.14 9.05 0.29
N ILE A 72 12.37 8.57 1.26
CA ILE A 72 10.91 8.52 1.21
C ILE A 72 10.38 9.35 2.38
N ARG A 73 9.54 10.34 2.06
CA ARG A 73 8.94 11.27 3.02
C ARG A 73 7.44 11.13 3.15
N ARG A 74 6.81 10.53 2.14
CA ARG A 74 5.38 10.24 2.16
C ARG A 74 5.10 8.92 1.48
N ILE A 75 4.17 8.15 2.03
CA ILE A 75 3.66 6.92 1.42
C ILE A 75 2.14 6.99 1.43
N GLN A 76 1.52 6.77 0.27
CA GLN A 76 0.08 6.63 0.14
C GLN A 76 -0.27 5.25 -0.39
N LEU A 77 -1.19 4.57 0.28
CA LEU A 77 -1.81 3.32 -0.16
C LEU A 77 -3.31 3.55 -0.32
N HIS A 78 -3.89 2.99 -1.38
CA HIS A 78 -5.33 2.97 -1.58
C HIS A 78 -5.78 1.54 -1.88
N PHE A 79 -6.78 1.10 -1.13
CA PHE A 79 -7.44 -0.18 -1.31
C PHE A 79 -8.92 0.03 -1.58
N ILE A 80 -9.48 -0.84 -2.41
CA ILE A 80 -10.90 -0.84 -2.77
C ILE A 80 -11.41 -2.27 -2.71
N GLU A 81 -12.57 -2.46 -2.07
CA GLU A 81 -13.36 -3.68 -2.12
C GLU A 81 -14.83 -3.33 -2.29
N ARG A 82 -15.40 -3.71 -3.43
CA ARG A 82 -16.79 -3.44 -3.79
C ARG A 82 -17.64 -4.69 -3.93
N ALA A 83 -17.03 -5.87 -3.82
CA ALA A 83 -17.70 -7.15 -4.05
C ALA A 83 -18.16 -7.79 -2.73
N ALA A 84 -17.35 -7.73 -1.67
CA ALA A 84 -17.64 -8.45 -0.43
C ALA A 84 -17.22 -7.68 0.83
N GLU A 85 -17.94 -7.92 1.92
CA GLU A 85 -17.47 -7.52 3.24
C GLU A 85 -16.31 -8.45 3.65
N ARG A 86 -15.13 -7.88 3.94
CA ARG A 86 -13.97 -8.65 4.40
C ARG A 86 -13.01 -7.80 5.22
N SER A 87 -12.30 -8.45 6.13
CA SER A 87 -11.23 -7.82 6.89
C SER A 87 -9.88 -8.04 6.23
N GLN A 88 -9.07 -7.01 6.09
CA GLN A 88 -7.73 -7.10 5.53
C GLN A 88 -6.70 -6.64 6.57
N GLU A 89 -5.50 -7.20 6.50
CA GLU A 89 -4.30 -6.65 7.11
C GLU A 89 -3.30 -6.28 6.01
N PHE A 90 -2.57 -5.17 6.17
CA PHE A 90 -1.33 -4.99 5.44
C PHE A 90 -0.21 -4.53 6.37
N ALA A 91 1.03 -4.78 5.96
CA ALA A 91 2.22 -4.27 6.62
C ALA A 91 3.24 -3.77 5.58
N LEU A 92 3.84 -2.61 5.86
CA LEU A 92 4.93 -2.03 5.08
C LEU A 92 6.25 -2.20 5.84
N PHE A 93 7.28 -2.64 5.12
CA PHE A 93 8.65 -2.71 5.59
C PHE A 93 9.56 -1.93 4.68
N SER A 94 10.59 -1.31 5.25
CA SER A 94 11.65 -0.66 4.49
C SER A 94 12.99 -1.31 4.80
N THR A 95 13.80 -1.53 3.78
CA THR A 95 15.20 -1.93 3.92
C THR A 95 16.10 -0.81 3.40
N ASP A 96 17.09 -0.41 4.19
CA ASP A 96 18.07 0.59 3.78
C ASP A 96 19.27 -0.03 3.04
N HIS A 97 20.15 0.84 2.53
CA HIS A 97 21.38 0.48 1.84
C HIS A 97 22.39 -0.31 2.71
N GLU A 98 22.23 -0.30 4.04
CA GLU A 98 23.03 -1.13 4.96
C GLU A 98 22.42 -2.54 5.13
N GLY A 99 21.24 -2.77 4.54
CA GLY A 99 20.50 -4.03 4.62
C GLY A 99 19.60 -4.12 5.87
N ALA A 100 19.50 -3.07 6.68
CA ALA A 100 18.66 -3.08 7.86
C ALA A 100 17.19 -2.95 7.46
N THR A 101 16.38 -3.93 7.89
CA THR A 101 14.94 -3.98 7.60
C THR A 101 14.13 -3.61 8.83
N ARG A 102 13.15 -2.71 8.67
CA ARG A 102 12.21 -2.31 9.74
C ARG A 102 10.77 -2.25 9.25
N GLU A 103 9.83 -2.58 10.13
CA GLU A 103 8.41 -2.32 9.92
C GLU A 103 8.15 -0.81 9.98
N VAL A 104 7.51 -0.27 8.96
CA VAL A 104 7.12 1.14 8.85
C VAL A 104 5.75 1.33 9.47
N VAL A 105 4.78 0.49 9.09
CA VAL A 105 3.40 0.53 9.58
C VAL A 105 2.72 -0.82 9.33
N ARG A 106 1.74 -1.14 10.17
CA ARG A 106 0.79 -2.23 9.98
C ARG A 106 -0.60 -1.73 10.31
N GLN A 107 -1.56 -2.03 9.45
CA GLN A 107 -2.96 -1.69 9.67
C GLN A 107 -3.86 -2.90 9.42
N GLN A 108 -4.99 -2.89 10.12
CA GLN A 108 -6.09 -3.82 9.92
C GLN A 108 -7.36 -3.02 9.74
N TRP A 109 -8.19 -3.44 8.81
CA TRP A 109 -9.41 -2.74 8.46
C TRP A 109 -10.47 -3.73 7.96
N THR A 110 -11.75 -3.34 7.99
CA THR A 110 -12.86 -4.13 7.45
C THR A 110 -13.58 -3.35 6.37
N PHE A 111 -13.55 -3.86 5.13
CA PHE A 111 -14.31 -3.33 4.01
C PHE A 111 -15.79 -3.65 4.18
N ASN A 112 -16.65 -2.68 3.90
CA ASN A 112 -18.08 -2.90 3.73
C ASN A 112 -18.50 -2.27 2.39
N PRO A 113 -18.91 -3.06 1.37
CA PRO A 113 -19.27 -2.55 0.05
C PRO A 113 -20.36 -1.47 0.03
N GLN A 114 -21.23 -1.41 1.06
CA GLN A 114 -22.31 -0.43 1.15
C GLN A 114 -21.88 0.89 1.82
N ASP A 115 -20.92 0.83 2.74
CA ASP A 115 -20.58 1.95 3.62
C ASP A 115 -19.13 2.43 3.43
N THR A 116 -18.18 1.49 3.51
CA THR A 116 -16.73 1.75 3.50
C THR A 116 -16.02 0.81 2.51
N PRO A 117 -16.22 0.99 1.19
CA PRO A 117 -15.57 0.18 0.17
C PRO A 117 -14.14 0.62 -0.12
N ASP A 118 -13.76 1.83 0.27
CA ASP A 118 -12.48 2.46 -0.06
C ASP A 118 -11.72 2.75 1.25
N GLU A 119 -10.43 2.39 1.28
CA GLU A 119 -9.51 2.77 2.36
C GLU A 119 -8.28 3.46 1.80
N ILE A 120 -8.00 4.67 2.27
CA ILE A 120 -6.83 5.46 1.86
C ILE A 120 -5.98 5.75 3.09
N GLU A 121 -4.76 5.25 3.05
CA GLU A 121 -3.74 5.45 4.07
C GLU A 121 -2.67 6.41 3.56
N ASP A 122 -2.38 7.46 4.33
CA ASP A 122 -1.44 8.51 3.92
C ASP A 122 -0.49 8.85 5.08
N TYR A 123 0.75 8.40 4.96
CA TYR A 123 1.76 8.49 6.01
C TYR A 123 2.84 9.50 5.66
N THR A 124 3.09 10.43 6.58
CA THR A 124 4.35 11.17 6.60
C THR A 124 5.41 10.33 7.31
N VAL A 125 6.52 10.06 6.63
CA VAL A 125 7.61 9.19 7.11
C VAL A 125 8.95 9.89 6.95
N GLU A 126 9.98 9.37 7.62
CA GLU A 126 11.35 9.88 7.54
C GLU A 126 12.29 8.70 7.25
N LEU A 127 12.28 8.24 6.00
CA LEU A 127 13.10 7.12 5.54
C LEU A 127 14.22 7.63 4.63
N THR A 128 15.45 7.19 4.86
CA THR A 128 16.63 7.66 4.11
C THR A 128 17.46 6.49 3.62
N GLY A 129 17.92 6.57 2.37
CA GLY A 129 18.76 5.52 1.79
C GLY A 129 18.06 4.18 1.63
N ILE A 130 16.76 4.20 1.33
CA ILE A 130 15.93 3.00 1.15
C ILE A 130 16.22 2.37 -0.21
N THR A 131 16.53 1.07 -0.19
CA THR A 131 16.79 0.24 -1.37
C THR A 131 15.63 -0.70 -1.67
N LEU A 132 14.83 -1.06 -0.66
CA LEU A 132 13.67 -1.93 -0.82
C LEU A 132 12.49 -1.42 0.02
N LEU A 133 11.32 -1.32 -0.60
CA LEU A 133 10.03 -1.19 0.07
C LEU A 133 9.23 -2.48 -0.13
N GLU A 134 8.82 -3.12 0.95
CA GLU A 134 8.05 -4.36 0.93
C GLU A 134 6.65 -4.13 1.50
N LEU A 135 5.63 -4.46 0.72
CA LEU A 135 4.23 -4.48 1.11
C LEU A 135 3.77 -5.94 1.24
N ARG A 136 3.26 -6.29 2.42
CA ARG A 136 2.58 -7.56 2.69
C ARG A 136 1.10 -7.29 2.81
N ILE A 137 0.27 -8.04 2.09
CA ILE A 137 -1.20 -7.94 2.16
C ILE A 137 -1.75 -9.30 2.55
N ASP A 138 -2.54 -9.36 3.60
CA ASP A 138 -3.36 -10.51 3.99
C ASP A 138 -4.84 -10.14 3.76
N PRO A 139 -5.45 -10.64 2.66
CA PRO A 139 -6.70 -10.09 2.15
C PRO A 139 -7.94 -10.43 3.00
N ASP A 140 -7.88 -11.48 3.82
CA ASP A 140 -8.97 -11.91 4.69
C ASP A 140 -8.52 -12.23 6.13
N ARG A 141 -7.28 -11.87 6.49
CA ARG A 141 -6.65 -12.14 7.80
C ARG A 141 -6.57 -13.63 8.13
N ALA A 142 -6.53 -14.48 7.11
CA ALA A 142 -6.35 -15.91 7.29
C ALA A 142 -4.92 -16.27 7.72
N HIS A 143 -3.94 -15.38 7.48
CA HIS A 143 -2.50 -15.54 7.74
C HIS A 143 -1.81 -16.69 6.99
N ASP A 144 -2.58 -17.56 6.34
CA ASP A 144 -2.15 -18.74 5.61
C ASP A 144 -2.92 -18.83 4.30
N ALA A 145 -2.19 -19.05 3.20
CA ALA A 145 -2.76 -19.18 1.86
C ALA A 145 -3.73 -20.37 1.73
N THR A 146 -3.55 -21.43 2.53
CA THR A 146 -4.41 -22.62 2.50
C THR A 146 -5.82 -22.38 3.04
N HIS A 147 -5.98 -21.37 3.91
CA HIS A 147 -7.27 -21.03 4.52
C HIS A 147 -7.91 -19.77 3.91
N SER A 148 -7.14 -18.98 3.17
CA SER A 148 -7.61 -17.75 2.55
C SER A 148 -8.48 -18.02 1.32
N GLN A 149 -9.58 -17.27 1.22
CA GLN A 149 -10.55 -17.33 0.12
C GLN A 149 -10.51 -16.04 -0.72
N SER A 150 -9.74 -15.04 -0.31
CA SER A 150 -9.70 -13.73 -0.95
C SER A 150 -8.40 -13.50 -1.70
N TYR A 151 -8.48 -12.77 -2.81
CA TYR A 151 -7.32 -12.29 -3.55
C TYR A 151 -6.82 -10.99 -2.92
N ALA A 152 -5.50 -10.84 -2.79
CA ALA A 152 -4.94 -9.53 -2.47
C ALA A 152 -5.09 -8.59 -3.67
N SER A 153 -5.41 -7.34 -3.37
CA SER A 153 -5.54 -6.28 -4.38
C SER A 153 -5.02 -4.97 -3.82
N LEU A 154 -4.51 -4.11 -4.71
CA LEU A 154 -4.01 -2.78 -4.39
C LEU A 154 -4.48 -1.82 -5.46
N THR A 155 -5.22 -0.77 -5.09
CA THR A 155 -5.67 0.23 -6.07
C THR A 155 -4.55 1.17 -6.47
N SER A 156 -3.81 1.72 -5.48
CA SER A 156 -2.60 2.48 -5.79
C SER A 156 -1.59 2.48 -4.65
N LEU A 157 -0.31 2.57 -5.01
CA LEU A 157 0.80 2.86 -4.11
C LEU A 157 1.61 4.03 -4.67
N LYS A 158 1.82 5.06 -3.86
CA LYS A 158 2.62 6.23 -4.23
C LYS A 158 3.61 6.57 -3.12
N ILE A 159 4.77 7.07 -3.53
CA ILE A 159 5.79 7.58 -2.61
C ILE A 159 6.32 8.94 -3.08
N ALA A 160 6.75 9.79 -2.14
CA ALA A 160 7.38 11.09 -2.43
C ALA A 160 8.75 11.19 -1.76
#